data_AF-A0A7S4HHQ7-F1
#
_entry.id   AF-A0A7S4HHQ7-F1
#
_cell.length_a   1.000
_cell.length_b   1.000
_cell.length_c   1.000
_cell.angle_alpha   90.00
_cell.angle_beta   90.00
_cell.angle_gamma   90.00
#
_symmetry.space_group_name_H-M   'P 1'
#
loop_
_entity.id
_entity.type
_entity.pdbx_description
1 polymer ?
#
loop_
_entity_poly.entity_id
_entity_poly.type
_entity_poly.pdbx_seq_one_letter_code
_entity_poly.pdbx_strand_id
1 'polypeptide(L)'
;SGKIVPLFKLCKEQLSAQSHYDFGLRALKSVLVSAGNLKRKRLQEGDKPVEGEGQIVEYEQDVMLRSICENIIPKLLAEDISLFRSLLSDVFPGSEAQTIQLDQLKEEIIKLTKEYSLIPGEDWIEKQLQLYSTQVL
;
A
#
# COMPACT_ATOMS: atom_id res chain seq x y z
N SER A 1 -12.78 -7.10 -9.78
CA SER A 1 -12.82 -8.25 -8.84
C SER A 1 -11.89 -9.40 -9.24
N GLY A 2 -11.78 -9.76 -10.53
CA GLY A 2 -11.05 -10.97 -10.96
C GLY A 2 -9.54 -11.04 -10.70
N LYS A 3 -8.86 -9.95 -10.31
CA LYS A 3 -7.40 -9.93 -10.09
C LYS A 3 -6.97 -9.99 -8.61
N ILE A 4 -7.72 -9.34 -7.72
CA ILE A 4 -7.36 -9.24 -6.29
C ILE A 4 -7.49 -10.58 -5.55
N VAL A 5 -8.52 -11.37 -5.88
CA VAL A 5 -8.74 -12.68 -5.25
C VAL A 5 -7.62 -13.66 -5.62
N PRO A 6 -7.21 -13.80 -6.90
CA PRO A 6 -6.00 -14.55 -7.24
C PRO A 6 -4.73 -14.06 -6.54
N LEU A 7 -4.51 -12.75 -6.42
CA LEU A 7 -3.35 -12.22 -5.70
C LEU A 7 -3.32 -12.69 -4.24
N PHE A 8 -4.44 -12.59 -3.52
CA PHE A 8 -4.53 -13.04 -2.12
C PHE A 8 -4.30 -14.55 -1.99
N LYS A 9 -4.79 -15.33 -2.96
CA LYS A 9 -4.53 -16.77 -3.02
C LYS A 9 -3.03 -17.05 -3.23
N LEU A 10 -2.39 -16.39 -4.20
CA LEU A 10 -0.95 -16.53 -4.45
C LEU A 10 -0.11 -16.12 -3.24
N CYS A 11 -0.47 -15.02 -2.57
CA CYS A 11 0.22 -14.58 -1.34
C CYS A 11 0.13 -15.63 -0.23
N LYS A 12 -1.03 -16.27 -0.06
CA LYS A 12 -1.22 -17.35 0.91
C LYS A 12 -0.42 -18.60 0.57
N GLU A 13 -0.21 -18.89 -0.71
CA GLU A 13 0.45 -20.11 -1.19
C GLU A 13 1.97 -19.98 -1.31
N GLN A 14 2.48 -18.78 -1.60
CA GLN A 14 3.90 -18.56 -1.93
C GLN A 14 4.69 -17.79 -0.89
N LEU A 15 4.07 -16.93 -0.08
CA LEU A 15 4.79 -16.22 0.99
C LEU A 15 5.08 -17.16 2.16
N SER A 16 6.08 -16.80 2.97
CA SER A 16 6.41 -17.58 4.15
C SER A 16 5.24 -17.73 5.12
N ALA A 17 5.15 -18.87 5.80
CA ALA A 17 4.06 -19.19 6.71
C ALA A 17 4.23 -18.49 8.08
N GLN A 18 3.90 -17.20 8.14
CA GLN A 18 3.93 -16.43 9.38
C GLN A 18 2.57 -16.46 10.10
N SER A 19 2.58 -16.57 11.43
CA SER A 19 1.37 -16.62 12.25
C SER A 19 0.52 -15.35 12.21
N HIS A 20 1.14 -14.20 11.89
CA HIS A 20 0.49 -12.89 11.82
C HIS A 20 0.01 -12.51 10.42
N TYR A 21 0.27 -13.35 9.40
CA TYR A 21 -0.24 -13.11 8.05
C TYR A 21 -1.73 -13.45 7.96
N ASP A 22 -2.51 -12.52 7.42
CA ASP A 22 -3.93 -12.69 7.14
C ASP A 22 -4.23 -12.31 5.69
N PHE A 23 -4.52 -13.32 4.87
CA PHE A 23 -4.99 -13.18 3.48
C PHE A 23 -6.45 -13.66 3.34
N GLY A 24 -7.24 -13.58 4.42
CA GLY A 24 -8.65 -13.92 4.43
C GLY A 24 -9.58 -12.79 3.97
N LEU A 25 -10.90 -13.02 4.07
CA LEU A 25 -11.92 -12.06 3.65
C LEU A 25 -11.90 -10.76 4.47
N ARG A 26 -11.42 -10.82 5.73
CA ARG A 26 -11.28 -9.62 6.58
C ARG A 26 -10.24 -8.67 6.00
N ALA A 27 -9.06 -9.18 5.67
CA ALA A 27 -8.01 -8.42 5.02
C ALA A 27 -8.46 -7.90 3.64
N LEU A 28 -9.15 -8.73 2.86
CA LEU A 28 -9.71 -8.31 1.57
C LEU A 28 -10.70 -7.14 1.71
N LYS A 29 -11.61 -7.21 2.70
CA LYS A 29 -12.54 -6.11 3.00
C LYS A 29 -11.79 -4.83 3.37
N SER A 30 -10.74 -4.92 4.20
CA SER A 30 -9.91 -3.78 4.60
C SER A 30 -9.32 -3.07 3.39
N VAL A 31 -8.73 -3.83 2.46
CA VAL A 31 -8.16 -3.30 1.22
C VAL A 31 -9.23 -2.60 0.36
N LEU A 32 -10.43 -3.16 0.23
CA LEU A 32 -11.49 -2.55 -0.56
C LEU A 32 -12.01 -1.24 0.08
N VAL A 33 -12.15 -1.21 1.41
CA VAL A 33 -12.56 0.00 2.14
C VAL A 33 -11.49 1.09 2.01
N SER A 34 -10.22 0.73 2.21
CA SER A 34 -9.05 1.58 2.05
C SER A 34 -8.98 2.20 0.64
N ALA A 35 -9.16 1.38 -0.41
CA ALA A 35 -9.18 1.85 -1.78
C ALA A 35 -10.33 2.82 -2.06
N GLY A 36 -11.51 2.55 -1.48
CA GLY A 36 -12.64 3.47 -1.55
C GLY A 36 -12.37 4.81 -0.88
N ASN A 37 -11.69 4.81 0.28
CA ASN A 37 -11.24 6.02 0.97
C ASN A 37 -10.24 6.81 0.11
N LEU A 38 -9.23 6.12 -0.43
CA LEU A 38 -8.20 6.72 -1.27
C LEU A 38 -8.78 7.35 -2.55
N LYS A 39 -9.71 6.66 -3.22
CA LYS A 39 -10.44 7.20 -4.39
C LYS A 39 -11.17 8.50 -4.03
N ARG A 40 -11.91 8.52 -2.90
CA ARG A 40 -12.64 9.72 -2.46
C ARG A 40 -11.69 10.88 -2.15
N LYS A 41 -10.57 10.61 -1.48
CA LYS A 41 -9.57 11.63 -1.15
C LYS A 41 -8.98 12.27 -2.41
N ARG A 42 -8.51 11.46 -3.38
CA ARG A 42 -7.97 11.97 -4.66
C ARG A 42 -8.99 12.81 -5.42
N LEU A 43 -10.26 12.36 -5.48
CA LEU A 43 -11.34 13.12 -6.11
C LEU A 43 -11.61 14.48 -5.42
N GLN A 44 -11.47 14.56 -4.09
CA GLN A 44 -11.58 15.82 -3.34
C GLN A 44 -10.39 16.76 -3.57
N GLU A 45 -9.19 16.20 -3.75
CA GLU A 45 -7.95 16.93 -4.05
C GLU A 45 -7.88 17.41 -5.52
N GLY A 46 -8.89 17.12 -6.33
CA GLY A 46 -8.98 17.54 -7.72
C GLY A 46 -8.31 16.59 -8.72
N ASP A 47 -7.75 15.48 -8.24
CA ASP A 47 -7.19 14.40 -9.05
C ASP A 47 -8.34 13.54 -9.62
N LYS A 48 -8.94 14.06 -10.70
CA LYS A 48 -10.02 13.42 -11.44
C LYS A 48 -9.45 12.60 -12.59
N PRO A 49 -9.98 11.39 -12.83
CA PRO A 49 -9.64 10.66 -14.05
C PRO A 49 -10.04 11.50 -15.27
N VAL A 50 -9.17 11.54 -16.27
CA VAL A 50 -9.47 12.14 -17.57
C VAL A 50 -10.61 11.36 -18.22
N GLU A 51 -11.50 12.06 -18.93
CA GLU A 51 -12.66 11.46 -19.60
C GLU A 51 -12.21 10.50 -20.71
N GLY A 52 -12.13 9.21 -20.37
CA GLY A 52 -11.83 8.11 -21.29
C GLY A 52 -11.84 6.77 -20.55
N GLU A 53 -12.55 5.77 -21.09
CA GLU A 53 -12.75 4.47 -20.41
C GLU A 53 -11.43 3.80 -20.02
N GLY A 54 -10.39 3.88 -20.85
CA GLY A 54 -9.06 3.34 -20.54
C GLY A 54 -8.37 4.03 -19.37
N GLN A 55 -8.46 5.36 -19.29
CA GLN A 55 -7.79 6.16 -18.24
C GLN A 55 -8.50 6.03 -16.89
N ILE A 56 -9.82 5.80 -16.89
CA ILE A 56 -10.57 5.47 -15.67
C ILE A 56 -10.11 4.12 -15.10
N VAL A 57 -9.90 3.12 -15.97
CA VAL A 57 -9.45 1.78 -15.54
C VAL A 57 -8.03 1.84 -14.96
N GLU A 58 -7.11 2.58 -15.57
CA GLU A 58 -5.76 2.79 -15.04
C GLU A 58 -5.77 3.49 -13.69
N TYR A 59 -6.59 4.55 -13.55
CA TYR A 59 -6.77 5.27 -12.29
C TYR A 59 -7.30 4.36 -11.16
N GLU A 60 -8.33 3.56 -11.44
CA GLU A 60 -8.87 2.62 -10.45
C GLU A 60 -7.88 1.51 -10.10
N GLN A 61 -7.10 1.06 -11.07
CA GLN A 61 -6.03 0.08 -10.85
C GLN A 61 -4.95 0.64 -9.93
N ASP A 62 -4.49 1.88 -10.16
CA ASP A 62 -3.49 2.54 -9.32
C ASP A 62 -3.97 2.71 -7.87
N VAL A 63 -5.21 3.19 -7.69
CA VAL A 63 -5.83 3.30 -6.35
C VAL A 63 -5.90 1.94 -5.66
N MET A 64 -6.28 0.89 -6.39
CA MET A 64 -6.37 -0.46 -5.84
C MET A 64 -4.99 -0.98 -5.41
N LEU A 65 -3.98 -0.82 -6.25
CA LEU A 65 -2.61 -1.25 -5.98
C LEU A 65 -2.01 -0.55 -4.79
N ARG A 66 -2.20 0.76 -4.70
CA ARG A 66 -1.73 1.54 -3.56
C ARG A 66 -2.37 1.07 -2.25
N SER A 67 -3.68 0.83 -2.25
CA SER A 67 -4.38 0.26 -1.10
C SER A 67 -3.84 -1.12 -0.70
N ILE A 68 -3.60 -2.01 -1.67
CA ILE A 68 -3.02 -3.34 -1.41
C ILE A 68 -1.64 -3.18 -0.75
N CYS A 69 -0.76 -2.36 -1.32
CA CYS A 69 0.57 -2.10 -0.78
C CYS A 69 0.52 -1.56 0.65
N GLU A 70 -0.30 -0.54 0.91
CA GLU A 70 -0.48 0.08 2.23
C GLU A 70 -1.01 -0.90 3.29
N ASN A 71 -1.83 -1.89 2.89
CA ASN A 71 -2.41 -2.86 3.83
C ASN A 71 -1.54 -4.10 4.07
N ILE A 72 -0.72 -4.50 3.08
CA ILE A 72 0.03 -5.77 3.10
C ILE A 72 1.50 -5.55 3.47
N ILE A 73 2.21 -4.63 2.80
CA ILE A 73 3.67 -4.43 2.99
C ILE A 73 4.06 -4.19 4.45
N PRO A 74 3.32 -3.40 5.27
CA PRO A 74 3.72 -3.17 6.66
C PRO A 74 3.80 -4.44 7.51
N LYS A 75 3.07 -5.49 7.12
CA LYS A 75 2.97 -6.76 7.85
C LYS A 75 3.99 -7.79 7.37
N LEU A 76 4.59 -7.60 6.19
CA LEU A 76 5.51 -8.58 5.61
C LEU A 76 6.91 -8.51 6.22
N LEU A 77 7.55 -9.66 6.29
CA LEU A 77 9.00 -9.77 6.50
C LEU A 77 9.76 -9.20 5.30
N ALA A 78 10.97 -8.70 5.53
CA ALA A 78 11.80 -8.09 4.49
C ALA A 78 12.03 -9.02 3.29
N GLU A 79 12.24 -10.31 3.54
CA GLU A 79 12.44 -11.33 2.50
C GLU A 79 11.19 -11.51 1.63
N ASP A 80 10.01 -11.51 2.25
CA ASP A 80 8.72 -11.69 1.58
C ASP A 80 8.27 -10.46 0.77
N ILE A 81 8.79 -9.26 1.08
CA ILE A 81 8.44 -8.02 0.35
C ILE A 81 8.85 -8.14 -1.12
N SER A 82 10.04 -8.70 -1.40
CA SER A 82 10.53 -8.86 -2.78
C SER A 82 9.63 -9.82 -3.58
N LEU A 83 9.29 -10.97 -2.98
CA LEU A 83 8.39 -11.95 -3.58
C LEU A 83 6.98 -11.39 -3.79
N PHE A 84 6.46 -10.65 -2.81
CA PHE A 84 5.17 -9.98 -2.94
C PHE A 84 5.14 -9.00 -4.12
N ARG A 85 6.21 -8.21 -4.32
CA ARG A 85 6.31 -7.29 -5.46
C ARG A 85 6.34 -8.02 -6.80
N SER A 86 7.00 -9.19 -6.87
CA SER A 86 6.96 -10.05 -8.07
C SER A 86 5.55 -10.55 -8.35
N LEU A 87 4.85 -11.09 -7.33
CA LEU A 87 3.45 -11.52 -7.47
C LEU A 87 2.51 -10.38 -7.89
N LEU A 88 2.74 -9.18 -7.35
CA LEU A 88 1.96 -8.00 -7.70
C LEU A 88 2.16 -7.64 -9.18
N SER A 89 3.40 -7.67 -9.67
CA SER A 89 3.73 -7.39 -11.06
C SER A 89 3.12 -8.41 -12.04
N ASP A 90 3.10 -9.70 -11.65
CA ASP A 90 2.50 -10.77 -12.45
C ASP A 90 0.97 -10.60 -12.60
N VAL A 91 0.29 -10.16 -11.53
CA VAL A 91 -1.17 -9.94 -11.55
C VAL A 91 -1.54 -8.58 -12.15
N PHE A 92 -0.69 -7.57 -11.98
CA PHE A 92 -0.88 -6.20 -12.43
C PHE A 92 0.32 -5.69 -13.23
N PRO A 93 0.47 -6.15 -14.49
CA PRO A 93 1.58 -5.75 -15.34
C PRO A 93 1.55 -4.25 -15.63
N GLY A 94 2.73 -3.63 -15.69
CA GLY A 94 2.91 -2.20 -16.00
C GLY A 94 2.57 -1.26 -14.86
N SER A 95 2.35 -1.77 -13.65
CA SER A 95 2.04 -0.94 -12.48
C SER A 95 3.24 -0.79 -11.55
N GLU A 96 3.51 0.44 -11.13
CA GLU A 96 4.57 0.73 -10.16
C GLU A 96 4.02 0.66 -8.74
N ALA A 97 4.78 0.03 -7.85
CA ALA A 97 4.42 0.00 -6.44
C ALA A 97 4.62 1.40 -5.83
N GLN A 98 3.51 2.11 -5.63
CA GLN A 98 3.57 3.45 -5.06
C GLN A 98 3.93 3.44 -3.58
N THR A 99 4.82 4.35 -3.19
CA THR A 99 5.18 4.61 -1.80
C THR A 99 4.12 5.49 -1.12
N ILE A 100 4.05 5.40 0.21
CA ILE A 100 3.20 6.28 1.02
C ILE A 100 3.68 7.72 0.85
N GLN A 101 2.87 8.57 0.23
CA GLN A 101 3.15 9.99 0.06
C GLN A 101 2.54 10.78 1.22
N LEU A 102 3.33 10.95 2.28
CA LEU A 102 3.01 11.76 3.45
C LEU A 102 4.20 12.69 3.75
N ASP A 103 4.54 13.55 2.78
CA ASP A 103 5.77 14.34 2.81
C ASP A 103 5.82 15.30 4.00
N GLN A 104 4.69 15.97 4.31
CA GLN A 104 4.57 16.83 5.49
C GLN A 104 4.83 16.07 6.80
N LEU A 105 4.32 14.85 6.92
CA LEU A 105 4.55 14.01 8.10
C LEU A 105 6.02 13.57 8.17
N LYS A 106 6.60 13.19 7.02
CA LYS A 106 8.01 12.82 6.93
C LYS A 106 8.93 13.96 7.37
N GLU A 107 8.66 15.18 6.93
CA GLU A 107 9.42 16.38 7.32
C GLU A 107 9.37 16.62 8.84
N GLU A 108 8.17 16.57 9.43
CA GLU A 108 8.01 16.75 10.88
C GLU A 108 8.64 15.61 11.69
N ILE A 109 8.57 14.36 11.23
CA ILE A 109 9.29 13.23 11.85
C ILE A 109 10.79 13.51 11.87
N ILE A 110 11.36 13.90 10.72
CA ILE A 110 12.80 14.19 10.59
C ILE A 110 13.21 15.32 11.54
N LYS A 111 12.42 16.39 11.60
CA LYS A 111 12.65 17.52 12.49
C LYS A 111 12.64 17.12 13.96
N LEU A 112 11.64 16.34 14.39
CA LEU A 112 11.56 15.84 15.76
C LEU A 112 12.73 14.91 16.09
N THR A 113 13.11 13.98 15.21
CA THR A 113 14.29 13.13 15.47
C THR A 113 15.55 13.94 15.71
N LYS A 114 15.76 15.07 15.00
CA LYS A 114 16.90 15.95 15.24
C LYS A 114 16.82 16.64 16.60
N GLU A 115 15.63 17.10 17.01
CA GLU A 115 15.40 17.72 18.32
C GLU A 115 15.72 16.76 19.47
N TYR A 116 15.31 15.50 19.35
CA TYR A 116 15.57 14.45 20.33
C TYR A 116 16.95 13.79 20.21
N SER A 117 17.84 14.30 19.35
CA SER A 117 19.18 13.74 19.10
C SER A 117 19.17 12.26 18.66
N LEU A 118 18.16 11.86 17.89
CA LEU A 118 18.03 10.55 17.27
C LEU A 118 18.57 10.56 15.83
N ILE A 119 18.97 9.39 15.32
CA ILE A 119 19.42 9.21 13.93
C ILE A 119 18.22 8.76 13.09
N PRO A 120 17.74 9.58 12.13
CA PRO A 120 16.63 9.20 11.27
C PRO A 120 17.11 8.25 10.15
N GLY A 121 17.07 6.94 10.41
CA GLY A 121 17.28 5.94 9.35
C GLY A 121 16.11 5.93 8.36
N GLU A 122 16.39 5.77 7.06
CA GLU A 122 15.36 5.78 6.02
C GLU A 122 14.29 4.70 6.23
N ASP A 123 14.72 3.46 6.53
CA ASP A 123 13.82 2.34 6.84
C ASP A 123 12.94 2.62 8.07
N TRP A 124 13.51 3.31 9.07
CA TRP A 124 12.78 3.65 10.29
C TRP A 124 11.70 4.69 10.01
N ILE A 125 12.03 5.72 9.22
CA ILE A 125 11.05 6.72 8.76
C ILE A 125 9.95 6.04 7.96
N GLU A 126 10.29 5.16 7.02
CA GLU A 126 9.30 4.44 6.22
C GLU A 126 8.35 3.64 7.12
N LYS A 127 8.89 2.96 8.14
CA LYS A 127 8.08 2.23 9.13
C LYS A 127 7.17 3.15 9.96
N GLN A 128 7.60 4.36 10.31
CA GLN A 128 6.71 5.34 10.96
C GLN A 128 5.55 5.76 10.05
N LEU A 129 5.82 5.99 8.76
CA LEU A 129 4.78 6.32 7.78
C LEU A 129 3.80 5.16 7.58
N GLN A 130 4.31 3.93 7.48
CA GLN A 130 3.50 2.70 7.39
C GLN A 130 2.63 2.50 8.64
N LEU A 131 3.18 2.74 9.84
CA LEU A 131 2.45 2.64 11.10
C LEU A 131 1.29 3.64 11.15
N TYR A 132 1.57 4.91 10.83
CA TYR A 132 0.54 5.96 10.80
C TYR A 132 -0.55 5.63 9.78
N SER A 133 -0.17 5.24 8.55
CA SER A 133 -1.12 4.84 7.50
C SER A 133 -2.03 3.71 8.00
N THR A 134 -1.48 2.68 8.66
CA THR A 134 -2.28 1.55 9.17
C THR A 134 -3.28 1.95 10.26
N GLN A 135 -2.98 2.99 11.07
CA GLN A 135 -3.87 3.47 12.13
C GLN A 135 -5.02 4.35 11.63
N VAL A 136 -4.82 5.03 10.50
CA VAL A 136 -5.79 5.98 9.93
C VAL A 136 -6.80 5.28 8.99
N LEU A 137 -6.56 4.02 8.63
CA LEU A 137 -7.40 3.20 7.75
C LEU A 137 -8.77 2.80 8.34
#